data_AF-A0A2S8NTZ5-F1
#
_entry.id   AF-A0A2S8NTZ5-F1
#
_cell.length_a   1.000
_cell.length_b   1.000
_cell.length_c   1.000
_cell.angle_alpha   90.00
_cell.angle_beta   90.00
_cell.angle_gamma   90.00
#
_symmetry.space_group_name_H-M   'P 1'
#
loop_
_entity.id
_entity.type
_entity.pdbx_description
1 polymer ?
#
loop_
_entity_poly.entity_id
_entity_poly.type
_entity_poly.pdbx_seq_one_letter_code
_entity_poly.pdbx_strand_id
1 'polypeptide(L)'
;MEQNQQKIKDLETQLKEKGQNLEKLQQTIQLKEQELLIKVQTINGLTTQLQQEQKEQQEQQEPTRTDSTQLSETNKEENQIENDKKIHYLSDGKTINLVAVYDKDTGNKVKQTNYRPDGKIISSIETYDKDTGNKVKKTNYQSDGKTISYVNEYDKDTGDKVKEISYQSDGKTISVIIEYDKDTGKQVKTTSY
;
A
#
# COMPACT_ATOMS: atom_id res chain seq x y z
N MET A 1 -16.41 52.21 15.95
CA MET A 1 -16.40 52.23 14.46
C MET A 1 -15.02 51.83 13.93
N GLU A 2 -13.95 52.43 14.45
CA GLU A 2 -12.56 52.17 14.07
C GLU A 2 -12.06 50.72 14.30
N GLN A 3 -12.40 50.12 15.45
CA GLN A 3 -12.04 48.71 15.74
C GLN A 3 -12.63 47.70 14.74
N ASN A 4 -13.84 47.95 14.23
CA ASN A 4 -14.46 47.07 13.25
C ASN A 4 -13.81 47.23 11.87
N GLN A 5 -13.37 48.44 11.51
CA GLN A 5 -12.64 48.69 10.26
C GLN A 5 -11.26 48.02 10.27
N GLN A 6 -10.56 48.03 11.39
CA GLN A 6 -9.28 47.32 11.51
C GLN A 6 -9.44 45.81 11.38
N LYS A 7 -10.44 45.23 12.05
CA LYS A 7 -10.73 43.79 11.98
C LYS A 7 -11.07 43.34 10.56
N ILE A 8 -11.77 44.17 9.78
CA ILE A 8 -12.07 43.88 8.37
C ILE A 8 -10.77 43.86 7.53
N LYS A 9 -9.89 44.85 7.69
CA LYS A 9 -8.60 44.89 6.98
C LYS A 9 -7.70 43.69 7.30
N ASP A 10 -7.68 43.26 8.56
CA ASP A 10 -6.91 42.09 8.98
C ASP A 10 -7.46 40.81 8.33
N LEU A 11 -8.78 40.67 8.26
CA LEU A 11 -9.43 39.53 7.58
C LEU A 11 -9.19 39.53 6.07
N GLU A 12 -9.25 40.69 5.42
CA GLU A 12 -8.94 40.84 3.99
C GLU A 12 -7.49 40.45 3.69
N THR A 13 -6.56 40.84 4.57
CA THR A 13 -5.15 40.47 4.46
C THR A 13 -4.95 38.96 4.59
N GLN A 14 -5.56 38.33 5.60
CA GLN A 14 -5.50 36.87 5.79
C GLN A 14 -6.13 36.11 4.63
N LEU A 15 -7.23 36.61 4.06
CA LEU A 15 -7.86 36.01 2.89
C LEU A 15 -6.95 36.08 1.66
N LYS A 16 -6.27 37.21 1.45
CA LYS A 16 -5.31 37.40 0.36
C LYS A 16 -4.12 36.44 0.49
N GLU A 17 -3.56 36.30 1.69
CA GLU A 17 -2.46 35.37 1.96
C GLU A 17 -2.87 33.90 1.74
N LYS A 18 -4.07 33.52 2.21
CA LYS A 18 -4.62 32.18 1.94
C LYS A 18 -4.82 31.92 0.45
N GLY A 19 -5.30 32.91 -0.30
CA GLY A 19 -5.44 32.81 -1.75
C GLY A 19 -4.10 32.56 -2.45
N GLN A 20 -3.06 33.31 -2.08
CA GLN A 20 -1.71 33.12 -2.63
C GLN A 20 -1.10 31.75 -2.26
N ASN A 21 -1.35 31.27 -1.05
CA ASN A 21 -0.89 29.93 -0.63
C ASN A 21 -1.62 28.81 -1.40
N LEU A 22 -2.91 28.98 -1.68
CA LEU A 22 -3.68 28.04 -2.49
C LEU A 22 -3.15 27.98 -3.92
N GLU A 23 -2.84 29.14 -4.52
CA GLU A 23 -2.28 29.21 -5.87
C GLU A 23 -0.91 28.52 -5.96
N LYS A 24 -0.03 28.74 -4.99
CA LYS A 24 1.26 28.04 -4.90
C LYS A 24 1.10 26.52 -4.76
N LEU A 25 0.12 26.07 -3.97
CA LEU A 25 -0.16 24.65 -3.81
C LEU A 25 -0.67 24.04 -5.13
N GLN A 26 -1.56 24.74 -5.84
CA GLN A 26 -2.05 24.31 -7.15
C GLN A 26 -0.92 24.20 -8.18
N GLN A 27 -0.03 25.20 -8.26
CA GLN A 27 1.16 25.15 -9.13
C GLN A 27 2.07 23.97 -8.77
N THR A 28 2.26 23.69 -7.48
CA THR A 28 3.06 22.55 -7.01
C THR A 28 2.46 21.21 -7.42
N ILE A 29 1.14 21.07 -7.31
CA ILE A 29 0.42 19.86 -7.74
C ILE A 29 0.58 19.67 -9.25
N GLN A 30 0.36 20.73 -10.04
CA GLN A 30 0.50 20.67 -11.49
C GLN A 30 1.91 20.26 -11.92
N LEU A 31 2.96 20.77 -11.26
CA LEU A 31 4.34 20.38 -11.53
C LEU A 31 4.58 18.89 -11.23
N LYS A 32 4.07 18.39 -10.10
CA LYS A 32 4.17 16.97 -9.73
C LYS A 32 3.43 16.04 -10.69
N GLU A 33 2.29 16.48 -11.23
CA GLU A 33 1.55 15.73 -12.25
C GLU A 33 2.35 15.62 -13.55
N GLN A 34 3.01 16.71 -13.98
CA GLN A 34 3.88 16.69 -15.15
C GLN A 34 5.11 15.79 -14.94
N GLU A 35 5.75 15.84 -13.77
CA GLU A 35 6.85 14.93 -13.42
C GLU A 35 6.42 13.46 -13.46
N LEU A 36 5.22 13.16 -12.95
CA LEU A 36 4.69 11.80 -12.97
C LEU A 36 4.40 11.32 -14.40
N LEU A 37 3.84 12.19 -15.24
CA LEU A 37 3.57 11.90 -16.65
C LEU A 37 4.85 11.56 -17.41
N ILE A 38 5.90 12.36 -17.21
CA ILE A 38 7.22 12.12 -17.82
C ILE A 38 7.76 10.75 -17.38
N LYS A 39 7.70 10.44 -16.08
CA LYS A 39 8.16 9.14 -15.55
C LYS A 39 7.41 7.96 -16.19
N VAL A 40 6.09 8.06 -16.33
CA VAL A 40 5.28 7.02 -16.98
C VAL A 40 5.68 6.83 -18.45
N GLN A 41 5.89 7.93 -19.17
CA GLN A 41 6.34 7.86 -20.57
C GLN A 41 7.72 7.21 -20.71
N THR A 42 8.67 7.55 -19.82
CA THR A 42 10.00 6.91 -19.79
C THR A 42 9.91 5.40 -19.53
N ILE A 43 9.09 4.98 -18.56
CA ILE A 43 8.88 3.55 -18.25
C ILE A 43 8.32 2.81 -19.47
N ASN A 44 7.33 3.38 -20.15
CA ASN A 44 6.75 2.76 -21.34
C ASN A 44 7.76 2.63 -22.48
N GLY A 45 8.62 3.64 -22.67
CA GLY A 45 9.70 3.61 -23.67
C GLY A 45 10.70 2.48 -23.39
N LEU A 46 11.18 2.37 -22.14
CA LEU A 46 12.10 1.32 -21.72
C LEU A 46 11.47 -0.08 -21.84
N THR A 47 10.18 -0.22 -21.51
CA THR A 47 9.44 -1.48 -21.66
C THR A 47 9.36 -1.92 -23.12
N THR A 48 9.10 -0.97 -24.03
CA THR A 48 9.03 -1.25 -25.46
C THR A 48 10.40 -1.68 -26.01
N GLN A 49 11.47 -1.00 -25.58
CA GLN A 49 12.83 -1.35 -25.99
C GLN A 49 13.22 -2.76 -25.51
N LEU A 50 12.90 -3.10 -24.25
CA LEU A 50 13.19 -4.43 -23.70
C LEU A 50 12.45 -5.54 -24.47
N GLN A 51 11.19 -5.32 -24.84
CA GLN A 51 10.42 -6.27 -25.65
C GLN A 51 11.02 -6.47 -27.05
N GLN A 52 11.55 -5.41 -27.66
CA GLN A 52 12.20 -5.48 -28.95
C GLN A 52 13.53 -6.25 -28.87
N GLU A 53 14.36 -5.97 -27.87
CA GLU A 53 15.62 -6.68 -27.62
C GLU A 53 15.39 -8.18 -27.36
N GLN A 54 14.34 -8.53 -26.60
CA GLN A 54 13.96 -9.93 -26.36
C GLN A 54 13.52 -10.64 -27.66
N LYS A 55 12.79 -9.95 -28.54
CA LYS A 55 12.37 -10.49 -29.83
C LYS A 55 13.55 -10.73 -30.77
N GLU A 56 14.50 -9.80 -30.82
CA GLU A 56 15.73 -9.92 -31.62
C GLU A 56 16.63 -11.07 -31.13
N GLN A 57 16.67 -11.33 -29.82
CA GLN A 57 17.39 -12.48 -29.25
C GLN A 57 16.72 -13.83 -29.57
N GLN A 58 15.38 -13.87 -29.69
CA GLN A 58 14.65 -15.08 -30.09
C GLN A 58 14.78 -15.37 -31.59
N GLU A 59 14.84 -14.36 -32.45
CA GLU A 59 14.99 -14.52 -33.90
C GLU A 59 16.42 -14.97 -34.31
N GLN A 60 17.43 -14.81 -33.44
CA GLN A 60 18.80 -15.27 -33.67
C GLN A 60 19.06 -16.74 -33.26
N GLN A 61 18.08 -17.43 -32.67
CA GLN A 61 18.15 -18.87 -32.40
C GLN A 61 17.37 -19.65 -33.47
N GLU A 62 18.06 -20.21 -34.48
CA GLU A 62 17.43 -21.11 -35.45
C GLU A 62 16.92 -22.43 -34.82
N PRO A 63 15.85 -23.05 -35.37
CA PRO A 63 15.25 -24.23 -34.78
C PRO A 63 16.02 -25.50 -35.18
N THR A 64 16.76 -26.09 -34.25
CA THR A 64 17.19 -27.49 -34.38
C THR A 64 16.05 -28.42 -33.97
N ARG A 65 15.64 -29.24 -34.93
CA ARG A 65 14.60 -30.26 -34.83
C ARG A 65 15.11 -31.44 -33.99
N THR A 66 14.37 -31.86 -32.96
CA THR A 66 14.11 -33.29 -32.68
C THR A 66 13.04 -33.46 -31.59
N ASP A 67 12.38 -34.59 -31.69
CA ASP A 67 11.04 -34.92 -31.21
C ASP A 67 10.98 -35.35 -29.73
N SER A 68 9.82 -35.06 -29.14
CA SER A 68 9.15 -35.76 -28.03
C SER A 68 9.87 -36.01 -26.67
N THR A 69 9.28 -35.35 -25.66
CA THR A 69 9.04 -35.85 -24.28
C THR A 69 10.24 -36.13 -23.36
N GLN A 70 10.61 -35.14 -22.54
CA GLN A 70 10.51 -35.22 -21.07
C GLN A 70 10.48 -33.79 -20.48
N LEU A 71 9.32 -33.39 -19.99
CA LEU A 71 9.10 -32.17 -19.22
C LEU A 71 9.39 -32.49 -17.75
N SER A 72 10.51 -32.00 -17.23
CA SER A 72 10.61 -31.32 -15.93
C SER A 72 12.09 -31.15 -15.58
N GLU A 73 12.36 -30.05 -14.88
CA GLU A 73 13.68 -29.64 -14.37
C GLU A 73 14.56 -28.89 -15.35
N THR A 74 14.30 -27.58 -15.48
CA THR A 74 15.31 -26.51 -15.32
C THR A 74 14.67 -25.18 -15.68
N ASN A 75 14.18 -24.45 -14.68
CA ASN A 75 14.03 -22.99 -14.72
C ASN A 75 14.50 -22.46 -13.35
N LYS A 76 15.73 -22.80 -12.99
CA LYS A 76 16.55 -21.98 -12.11
C LYS A 76 17.22 -20.98 -13.05
N GLU A 77 17.02 -19.67 -12.81
CA GLU A 77 17.86 -18.53 -13.25
C GLU A 77 17.17 -17.33 -13.95
N GLU A 78 15.84 -17.24 -14.02
CA GLU A 78 15.20 -16.02 -14.58
C GLU A 78 14.14 -15.36 -13.69
N ASN A 79 14.50 -14.99 -12.45
CA ASN A 79 13.64 -14.08 -11.68
C ASN A 79 14.40 -13.24 -10.65
N GLN A 80 15.27 -12.35 -11.12
CA GLN A 80 15.74 -11.20 -10.32
C GLN A 80 14.80 -10.00 -10.49
N ILE A 81 13.49 -10.18 -10.26
CA ILE A 81 12.59 -9.05 -10.02
C ILE A 81 12.79 -8.67 -8.55
N GLU A 82 13.52 -7.58 -8.31
CA GLU A 82 13.53 -6.77 -7.08
C GLU A 82 12.92 -7.47 -5.85
N ASN A 83 13.75 -8.23 -5.12
CA ASN A 83 13.41 -9.30 -4.15
C ASN A 83 12.48 -8.92 -2.97
N ASP A 84 11.90 -7.73 -2.95
CA ASP A 84 11.24 -7.15 -1.77
C ASP A 84 9.72 -7.13 -1.91
N LYS A 85 9.16 -7.54 -3.06
CA LYS A 85 7.71 -7.52 -3.28
C LYS A 85 7.22 -8.81 -3.93
N LYS A 86 6.25 -9.47 -3.30
CA LYS A 86 5.60 -10.68 -3.82
C LYS A 86 4.11 -10.45 -4.02
N ILE A 87 3.60 -10.86 -5.17
CA ILE A 87 2.17 -10.82 -5.51
C ILE A 87 1.65 -12.26 -5.47
N HIS A 88 0.58 -12.48 -4.73
CA HIS A 88 -0.10 -13.77 -4.67
C HIS A 88 -1.45 -13.62 -5.34
N TYR A 89 -1.75 -14.54 -6.24
CA TYR A 89 -3.00 -14.60 -6.98
C TYR A 89 -3.96 -15.62 -6.36
N LEU A 90 -5.25 -15.50 -6.66
CA LEU A 90 -6.23 -16.55 -6.41
C LEU A 90 -5.96 -17.76 -7.32
N SER A 91 -6.76 -18.82 -7.15
CA SER A 91 -6.64 -20.06 -7.93
C SER A 91 -6.84 -19.87 -9.44
N ASP A 92 -7.44 -18.76 -9.87
CA ASP A 92 -7.57 -18.41 -11.30
C ASP A 92 -6.25 -17.92 -11.94
N GLY A 93 -5.21 -17.70 -11.13
CA GLY A 93 -3.89 -17.22 -11.56
C GLY A 93 -3.87 -15.77 -12.08
N LYS A 94 -4.98 -15.04 -11.97
CA LYS A 94 -5.15 -13.70 -12.56
C LYS A 94 -5.56 -12.66 -11.53
N THR A 95 -6.44 -13.04 -10.60
CA THR A 95 -7.00 -12.14 -9.62
C THR A 95 -6.06 -12.01 -8.44
N ILE A 96 -5.65 -10.78 -8.11
CA ILE A 96 -4.71 -10.53 -7.01
C ILE A 96 -5.42 -10.84 -5.68
N ASN A 97 -4.83 -11.72 -4.88
CA ASN A 97 -5.28 -12.03 -3.52
C ASN A 97 -4.60 -11.10 -2.50
N LEU A 98 -3.28 -11.03 -2.55
CA LEU A 98 -2.49 -10.15 -1.68
C LEU A 98 -1.18 -9.74 -2.33
N VAL A 99 -0.64 -8.63 -1.83
CA VAL A 99 0.70 -8.14 -2.14
C VAL A 99 1.47 -8.01 -0.83
N ALA A 100 2.61 -8.70 -0.72
CA ALA A 100 3.48 -8.65 0.44
C ALA A 100 4.79 -7.94 0.09
N VAL A 101 5.27 -7.11 1.02
CA VAL A 101 6.56 -6.42 0.94
C VAL A 101 7.45 -6.94 2.06
N TYR A 102 8.72 -7.16 1.76
CA TYR A 102 9.72 -7.72 2.64
C TYR A 102 10.86 -6.72 2.84
N ASP A 103 11.44 -6.71 4.04
CA ASP A 103 12.64 -5.97 4.36
C ASP A 103 13.85 -6.64 3.71
N LYS A 104 14.72 -5.83 3.10
CA LYS A 104 15.90 -6.31 2.36
C LYS A 104 16.92 -7.01 3.24
N ASP A 105 17.11 -6.49 4.45
CA ASP A 105 18.21 -6.88 5.31
C ASP A 105 17.84 -8.12 6.13
N THR A 106 16.60 -8.15 6.63
CA THR A 106 16.10 -9.23 7.50
C THR A 106 15.34 -10.31 6.73
N GLY A 107 14.84 -10.01 5.52
CA GLY A 107 13.95 -10.87 4.76
C GLY A 107 12.55 -11.00 5.36
N ASN A 108 12.27 -10.32 6.48
CA ASN A 108 10.98 -10.36 7.16
C ASN A 108 9.94 -9.56 6.39
N LYS A 109 8.68 -10.01 6.44
CA LYS A 109 7.57 -9.24 5.89
C LYS A 109 7.45 -7.93 6.67
N VAL A 110 7.23 -6.81 5.98
CA VAL A 110 7.02 -5.48 6.59
C VAL A 110 5.65 -4.91 6.29
N LYS A 111 5.04 -5.32 5.16
CA LYS A 111 3.71 -4.87 4.76
C LYS A 111 2.98 -5.94 3.99
N GLN A 112 1.67 -6.03 4.18
CA GLN A 112 0.78 -6.83 3.35
C GLN A 112 -0.48 -6.03 3.02
N THR A 113 -0.83 -5.97 1.75
CA THR A 113 -2.13 -5.47 1.28
C THR A 113 -2.96 -6.64 0.82
N ASN A 114 -4.10 -6.87 1.47
CA ASN A 114 -5.04 -7.92 1.10
C ASN A 114 -6.17 -7.32 0.28
N TYR A 115 -6.60 -8.03 -0.76
CA TYR A 115 -7.69 -7.63 -1.63
C TYR A 115 -8.93 -8.47 -1.34
N ARG A 116 -10.09 -8.00 -1.81
CA ARG A 116 -11.33 -8.76 -1.85
C ARG A 116 -11.27 -9.79 -2.98
N PRO A 117 -12.23 -10.74 -3.05
CA PRO A 117 -12.27 -11.74 -4.13
C PRO A 117 -12.35 -11.16 -5.55
N ASP A 118 -12.69 -9.88 -5.70
CA ASP A 118 -12.64 -9.16 -6.99
C ASP A 118 -11.22 -8.75 -7.42
N GLY A 119 -10.23 -8.87 -6.53
CA GLY A 119 -8.83 -8.48 -6.72
C GLY A 119 -8.57 -7.00 -6.90
N LYS A 120 -9.56 -6.14 -6.68
CA LYS A 120 -9.51 -4.69 -6.92
C LYS A 120 -9.68 -3.89 -5.64
N ILE A 121 -10.60 -4.30 -4.78
CA ILE A 121 -10.93 -3.59 -3.56
C ILE A 121 -10.03 -4.09 -2.43
N ILE A 122 -9.41 -3.18 -1.69
CA ILE A 122 -8.59 -3.53 -0.53
C ILE A 122 -9.51 -3.98 0.61
N SER A 123 -9.23 -5.14 1.19
CA SER A 123 -9.93 -5.65 2.38
C SER A 123 -9.23 -5.24 3.67
N SER A 124 -7.90 -5.29 3.68
CA SER A 124 -7.09 -4.89 4.82
C SER A 124 -5.65 -4.57 4.44
N ILE A 125 -4.98 -3.80 5.30
CA ILE A 125 -3.54 -3.56 5.24
C ILE A 125 -2.94 -3.97 6.59
N GLU A 126 -1.85 -4.71 6.55
CA GLU A 126 -1.10 -5.17 7.70
C GLU A 126 0.34 -4.65 7.64
N THR A 127 0.88 -4.28 8.79
CA THR A 127 2.30 -3.92 8.94
C THR A 127 2.95 -4.79 9.99
N TYR A 128 4.24 -5.00 9.82
CA TYR A 128 5.02 -5.96 10.58
C TYR A 128 6.33 -5.31 11.00
N ASP A 129 6.82 -5.69 12.17
CA ASP A 129 8.12 -5.27 12.67
C ASP A 129 9.21 -6.03 11.91
N LYS A 130 10.18 -5.30 11.35
CA LYS A 130 11.20 -5.90 10.48
C LYS A 130 12.16 -6.81 11.25
N ASP A 131 12.40 -6.54 12.53
CA ASP A 131 13.43 -7.25 13.29
C ASP A 131 12.87 -8.56 13.88
N THR A 132 11.64 -8.54 14.36
CA THR A 132 10.95 -9.72 14.93
C THR A 132 10.11 -10.48 13.91
N GLY A 133 9.69 -9.84 12.82
CA GLY A 133 8.73 -10.38 11.85
C GLY A 133 7.27 -10.40 12.35
N ASN A 134 7.02 -9.94 13.56
CA ASN A 134 5.69 -9.95 14.16
C ASN A 134 4.79 -8.87 13.56
N LYS A 135 3.48 -9.17 13.49
CA LYS A 135 2.48 -8.17 13.09
C LYS A 135 2.44 -7.07 14.15
N VAL A 136 2.38 -5.82 13.73
CA VAL A 136 2.28 -4.63 14.61
C VAL A 136 0.94 -3.94 14.46
N LYS A 137 0.38 -3.96 13.25
CA LYS A 137 -0.90 -3.29 12.97
C LYS A 137 -1.67 -4.01 11.87
N LYS A 138 -2.99 -4.01 12.01
CA LYS A 138 -3.92 -4.38 10.95
C LYS A 138 -5.04 -3.36 10.85
N THR A 139 -5.20 -2.75 9.69
CA THR A 139 -6.35 -1.88 9.36
C THR A 139 -7.28 -2.66 8.43
N ASN A 140 -8.55 -2.82 8.83
CA ASN A 140 -9.58 -3.42 7.98
C ASN A 140 -10.50 -2.36 7.43
N TYR A 141 -10.88 -2.52 6.17
CA TYR A 141 -11.74 -1.60 5.45
C TYR A 141 -13.15 -2.18 5.27
N GLN A 142 -14.13 -1.28 5.20
CA GLN A 142 -15.51 -1.59 4.84
C GLN A 142 -15.61 -2.02 3.37
N SER A 143 -16.83 -2.29 2.90
CA SER A 143 -17.11 -2.80 1.54
C SER A 143 -16.56 -1.91 0.43
N ASP A 144 -16.45 -0.60 0.66
CA ASP A 144 -15.88 0.35 -0.29
C ASP A 144 -14.35 0.31 -0.43
N GLY A 145 -13.66 -0.42 0.45
CA GLY A 145 -12.20 -0.53 0.50
C GLY A 145 -11.45 0.76 0.88
N LYS A 146 -12.15 1.76 1.41
CA LYS A 146 -11.60 3.08 1.77
C LYS A 146 -11.93 3.46 3.20
N THR A 147 -13.15 3.20 3.63
CA THR A 147 -13.66 3.54 4.95
C THR A 147 -13.17 2.50 5.95
N ILE A 148 -12.56 2.95 7.05
CA ILE A 148 -12.02 2.03 8.05
C ILE A 148 -13.18 1.40 8.84
N SER A 149 -13.10 0.09 9.06
CA SER A 149 -14.02 -0.62 9.94
C SER A 149 -13.41 -0.77 11.33
N TYR A 150 -12.19 -1.29 11.41
CA TYR A 150 -11.46 -1.39 12.67
C TYR A 150 -9.95 -1.48 12.45
N VAL A 151 -9.21 -1.16 13.50
CA VAL A 151 -7.76 -1.22 13.58
C VAL A 151 -7.36 -2.07 14.78
N ASN A 152 -6.50 -3.06 14.56
CA ASN A 152 -5.84 -3.82 15.63
C ASN A 152 -4.38 -3.39 15.73
N GLU A 153 -3.89 -3.24 16.97
CA GLU A 153 -2.48 -3.05 17.29
C GLU A 153 -1.98 -4.25 18.09
N TYR A 154 -0.72 -4.60 17.87
CA TYR A 154 -0.08 -5.79 18.39
C TYR A 154 1.26 -5.42 19.02
N ASP A 155 1.63 -6.11 20.08
CA ASP A 155 2.96 -6.02 20.67
C ASP A 155 3.98 -6.61 19.69
N LYS A 156 5.05 -5.86 19.39
CA LYS A 156 6.04 -6.29 18.40
C LYS A 156 6.90 -7.46 18.89
N ASP A 157 7.08 -7.61 20.20
CA ASP A 157 7.99 -8.61 20.76
C ASP A 157 7.25 -9.95 20.95
N THR A 158 5.99 -9.92 21.40
CA THR A 158 5.18 -11.14 21.59
C THR A 158 4.28 -11.50 20.40
N GLY A 159 3.89 -10.50 19.59
CA GLY A 159 2.90 -10.66 18.52
C GLY A 159 1.45 -10.65 19.01
N ASP A 160 1.21 -10.45 20.31
CA ASP A 160 -0.13 -10.48 20.90
C ASP A 160 -0.90 -9.20 20.62
N LYS A 161 -2.23 -9.31 20.45
CA LYS A 161 -3.10 -8.16 20.25
C LYS A 161 -3.19 -7.36 21.54
N VAL A 162 -2.82 -6.07 21.50
CA VAL A 162 -2.84 -5.16 22.65
C VAL A 162 -3.97 -4.14 22.58
N LYS A 163 -4.47 -3.85 21.38
CA LYS A 163 -5.56 -2.88 21.19
C LYS A 163 -6.41 -3.20 19.97
N GLU A 164 -7.70 -2.88 20.07
CA GLU A 164 -8.66 -2.86 18.98
C GLU A 164 -9.46 -1.55 19.03
N ILE A 165 -9.58 -0.88 17.89
CA ILE A 165 -10.38 0.34 17.73
C ILE A 165 -11.37 0.07 16.60
N SER A 166 -12.67 0.09 16.90
CA SER A 166 -13.72 -0.03 15.89
C SER A 166 -14.34 1.33 15.61
N TYR A 167 -14.69 1.55 14.34
CA TYR A 167 -15.27 2.79 13.85
C TYR A 167 -16.72 2.57 13.43
N GLN A 168 -17.51 3.65 13.48
CA GLN A 168 -18.84 3.69 12.92
C GLN A 168 -18.80 3.64 11.38
N SER A 169 -19.96 3.64 10.73
CA SER A 169 -20.08 3.55 9.28
C SER A 169 -19.38 4.69 8.52
N ASP A 170 -19.14 5.84 9.16
CA ASP A 170 -18.38 6.95 8.55
C ASP A 170 -16.86 6.71 8.50
N GLY A 171 -16.36 5.65 9.16
CA GLY A 171 -14.95 5.27 9.26
C GLY A 171 -14.06 6.26 9.99
N LYS A 172 -14.64 7.21 10.72
CA LYS A 172 -13.94 8.29 11.42
C LYS A 172 -14.33 8.35 12.89
N THR A 173 -15.62 8.22 13.17
CA THR A 173 -16.15 8.21 14.53
C THR A 173 -15.84 6.87 15.18
N ILE A 174 -15.11 6.92 16.28
CA ILE A 174 -14.81 5.72 17.07
C ILE A 174 -16.10 5.26 17.74
N SER A 175 -16.38 3.96 17.65
CA SER A 175 -17.50 3.33 18.36
C SER A 175 -17.03 2.67 19.64
N VAL A 176 -15.92 1.93 19.59
CA VAL A 176 -15.37 1.22 20.75
C VAL A 176 -13.84 1.13 20.66
N ILE A 177 -13.19 1.19 21.82
CA ILE A 177 -11.79 0.87 22.03
C ILE A 177 -11.71 -0.26 23.05
N ILE A 178 -10.98 -1.32 22.72
CA ILE A 178 -10.70 -2.44 23.60
C ILE A 178 -9.19 -2.55 23.79
N GLU A 179 -8.74 -2.58 25.04
CA GLU A 179 -7.33 -2.77 25.40
C GLU A 179 -7.16 -4.16 26.03
N TYR A 180 -6.02 -4.79 25.75
CA TYR A 180 -5.67 -6.13 26.20
C TYR A 180 -4.34 -6.09 26.95
N ASP A 181 -4.24 -6.90 27.99
CA ASP A 181 -2.99 -7.15 28.70
C ASP A 181 -2.03 -7.92 27.78
N LYS A 182 -0.83 -7.37 27.59
CA LYS A 182 0.15 -7.91 26.64
C LYS A 182 0.73 -9.28 27.05
N ASP A 183 0.71 -9.61 28.33
CA ASP A 183 1.35 -10.82 28.86
C ASP A 183 0.35 -11.98 28.95
N THR A 184 -0.93 -11.68 29.16
CA THR A 184 -2.01 -12.67 29.32
C THR A 184 -2.99 -12.73 28.15
N GLY A 185 -2.97 -11.74 27.25
CA GLY A 185 -3.92 -11.59 26.14
C GLY A 185 -5.36 -11.29 26.57
N LYS A 186 -5.59 -11.07 27.87
CA LYS A 186 -6.94 -10.83 28.41
C LYS A 186 -7.34 -9.39 28.18
N GLN A 187 -8.61 -9.18 27.84
CA GLN A 187 -9.19 -7.84 27.78
C GLN A 187 -9.12 -7.17 29.16
N VAL A 188 -8.54 -5.98 29.23
CA VAL A 188 -8.41 -5.20 30.48
C VAL A 188 -9.34 -4.01 30.52
N LYS A 189 -9.74 -3.46 29.37
CA LYS A 189 -10.56 -2.26 29.31
C LYS A 189 -11.39 -2.20 28.04
N THR A 190 -12.59 -1.65 28.17
CA THR A 190 -13.46 -1.28 27.06
C THR A 190 -13.93 0.15 27.26
N THR A 191 -13.81 0.98 26.23
CA THR A 191 -14.35 2.34 26.19
C THR A 191 -15.27 2.46 24.98
N SER A 192 -16.54 2.78 25.21
CA SER A 192 -17.54 2.98 24.15
C SER A 192 -17.93 4.45 24.06
N TYR A 193 -18.24 4.93 22.85
CA TYR A 193 -18.55 6.34 22.54
C TYR A 193 -19.92 6.50 21.89
#